data_AF-A0A947YDS3-F1
#
_entry.id   AF-A0A947YDS3-F1
#
_cell.length_a   1.000
_cell.length_b   1.000
_cell.length_c   1.000
_cell.angle_alpha   90.00
_cell.angle_beta   90.00
_cell.angle_gamma   90.00
#
_symmetry.space_group_name_H-M   'P 1'
#
loop_
_entity.id
_entity.type
_entity.pdbx_description
1 polymer ?
#
loop_
_entity_poly.entity_id
_entity_poly.type
_entity_poly.pdbx_seq_one_letter_code
_entity_poly.pdbx_strand_id
1 'polypeptide(L)'
;MKKGKIIITGTGRAGTSFLVVLLTRLGLDTGYKPYIEDFNENIRASCEYKLFSTYPQRQQKLLKNTPRILKHPKFSHKLAGLIKNNMIKVDHIIVPVRNIKDAAKSRIKARRRWNIKGMGFQEQVLAWALGKITETALEYNIPITYIKYPKLVQDPEYCFNKLSTIFKLNKKKFTKVYHELAGAKKIKQKIGLARKLIYKPT
;
A
#
# COMPACT_ATOMS: atom_id res chain seq x y z
N MET A 1 -6.11 23.08 13.75
CA MET A 1 -5.42 22.83 12.45
C MET A 1 -6.01 21.60 11.75
N LYS A 2 -6.18 21.63 10.42
CA LYS A 2 -6.62 20.45 9.65
C LYS A 2 -5.52 19.38 9.71
N LYS A 3 -5.86 18.15 10.12
CA LYS A 3 -4.89 17.06 10.20
C LYS A 3 -4.35 16.70 8.80
N GLY A 4 -3.07 16.37 8.70
CA GLY A 4 -2.43 15.94 7.45
C GLY A 4 -2.83 14.52 7.04
N LYS A 5 -2.24 14.05 5.95
CA LYS A 5 -2.48 12.74 5.35
C LYS A 5 -1.51 11.70 5.91
N ILE A 6 -1.93 10.44 5.94
CA ILE A 6 -1.06 9.30 6.20
C ILE A 6 -0.83 8.59 4.88
N ILE A 7 0.43 8.49 4.47
CA ILE A 7 0.81 7.96 3.16
C ILE A 7 1.28 6.53 3.28
N ILE A 8 0.68 5.62 2.53
CA ILE A 8 1.15 4.25 2.36
C ILE A 8 1.83 4.15 0.99
N THR A 9 3.13 3.90 0.99
CA THR A 9 3.90 3.69 -0.25
C THR A 9 5.01 2.68 0.01
N GLY A 10 5.85 2.38 -0.99
CA GLY A 10 6.99 1.49 -0.81
C GLY A 10 7.34 0.73 -2.07
N THR A 11 8.10 -0.35 -1.90
CA THR A 11 8.67 -1.13 -3.02
C THR A 11 7.63 -1.86 -3.87
N GLY A 12 6.33 -1.75 -3.57
CA GLY A 12 5.28 -2.44 -4.32
C GLY A 12 5.36 -3.96 -4.13
N ARG A 13 4.24 -4.65 -4.26
CA ARG A 13 4.16 -6.12 -3.99
C ARG A 13 4.65 -6.50 -2.57
N ALA A 14 4.59 -5.57 -1.63
CA ALA A 14 5.02 -5.71 -0.23
C ALA A 14 3.84 -5.64 0.76
N GLY A 15 2.63 -6.02 0.35
CA GLY A 15 1.46 -6.07 1.25
C GLY A 15 0.76 -4.73 1.50
N THR A 16 1.03 -3.69 0.70
CA THR A 16 0.35 -2.38 0.81
C THR A 16 -1.18 -2.47 0.75
N SER A 17 -1.73 -3.40 -0.04
CA SER A 17 -3.19 -3.56 -0.12
C SER A 17 -3.76 -4.27 1.10
N PHE A 18 -3.04 -5.25 1.67
CA PHE A 18 -3.41 -5.84 2.95
C PHE A 18 -3.53 -4.76 4.03
N LEU A 19 -2.57 -3.81 4.08
CA LEU A 19 -2.66 -2.68 5.00
C LEU A 19 -3.90 -1.83 4.77
N VAL A 20 -4.21 -1.46 3.53
CA VAL A 20 -5.41 -0.66 3.26
C VAL A 20 -6.66 -1.39 3.73
N VAL A 21 -6.83 -2.68 3.40
CA VAL A 21 -7.99 -3.47 3.86
C VAL A 21 -8.06 -3.53 5.38
N LEU A 22 -6.93 -3.84 6.03
CA LEU A 22 -6.85 -3.91 7.49
C LEU A 22 -7.27 -2.58 8.12
N LEU A 23 -6.71 -1.47 7.66
CA LEU A 23 -7.02 -0.14 8.19
C LEU A 23 -8.49 0.25 7.92
N THR A 24 -9.03 -0.07 6.74
CA THR A 24 -10.46 0.09 6.42
C THR A 24 -11.31 -0.65 7.44
N ARG A 25 -11.09 -1.95 7.64
CA ARG A 25 -11.88 -2.78 8.56
C ARG A 25 -11.72 -2.42 10.03
N LEU A 26 -10.61 -1.78 10.40
CA LEU A 26 -10.43 -1.19 11.73
C LEU A 26 -11.24 0.10 11.94
N GLY A 27 -11.84 0.65 10.87
CA GLY A 27 -12.66 1.85 10.88
C GLY A 27 -11.86 3.14 10.63
N LEU A 28 -10.68 3.03 10.04
CA LEU A 28 -9.86 4.20 9.71
C LEU A 28 -10.24 4.76 8.34
N ASP A 29 -10.05 6.07 8.19
CA ASP A 29 -10.41 6.81 6.98
C ASP A 29 -9.45 6.51 5.81
N THR A 30 -9.73 5.42 5.10
CA THR A 30 -9.12 5.01 3.83
C THR A 30 -9.99 5.35 2.63
N GLY A 31 -11.20 5.88 2.87
CA GLY A 31 -12.24 6.18 1.88
C GLY A 31 -12.91 4.95 1.26
N TYR A 32 -12.69 3.76 1.81
CA TYR A 32 -13.46 2.54 1.51
C TYR A 32 -14.40 2.22 2.68
N LYS A 33 -15.48 1.49 2.39
CA LYS A 33 -16.39 0.98 3.42
C LYS A 33 -15.94 -0.42 3.86
N PRO A 34 -15.86 -0.72 5.18
CA PRO A 34 -15.55 -2.05 5.67
C PRO A 34 -16.46 -3.13 5.07
N TYR A 35 -15.88 -4.28 4.72
CA TYR A 35 -16.58 -5.50 4.28
C TYR A 35 -17.37 -5.41 2.97
N ILE A 36 -17.36 -4.26 2.28
CA ILE A 36 -17.97 -4.06 0.95
C ILE A 36 -16.86 -3.88 -0.09
N GLU A 37 -15.68 -4.43 0.19
CA GLU A 37 -14.51 -4.07 -0.57
C GLU A 37 -14.36 -4.94 -1.84
N ASP A 38 -14.64 -4.38 -3.01
CA ASP A 38 -14.41 -5.04 -4.30
C ASP A 38 -12.91 -5.06 -4.65
N PHE A 39 -12.16 -5.91 -3.97
CA PHE A 39 -10.73 -6.08 -4.18
C PHE A 39 -10.43 -7.19 -5.19
N ASN A 40 -10.52 -6.85 -6.48
CA ASN A 40 -10.08 -7.74 -7.55
C ASN A 40 -8.54 -7.87 -7.57
N GLU A 41 -8.02 -9.10 -7.43
CA GLU A 41 -6.57 -9.38 -7.43
C GLU A 41 -5.88 -8.97 -8.75
N ASN A 42 -6.62 -9.00 -9.85
CA ASN A 42 -6.13 -8.70 -11.19
C ASN A 42 -5.95 -7.19 -11.43
N ILE A 43 -6.73 -6.34 -10.77
CA ILE A 43 -6.78 -4.89 -11.02
C ILE A 43 -6.12 -4.13 -9.88
N ARG A 44 -4.78 -4.02 -9.91
CA ARG A 44 -3.95 -3.15 -9.03
C ARG A 44 -4.30 -3.18 -7.52
N ALA A 45 -4.98 -4.23 -7.06
CA ALA A 45 -5.61 -4.30 -5.74
C ALA A 45 -6.24 -2.95 -5.32
N SER A 46 -7.02 -2.37 -6.24
CA SER A 46 -7.92 -1.19 -6.26
C SER A 46 -7.97 -0.19 -5.10
N CYS A 47 -6.85 0.01 -4.40
CA CYS A 47 -6.72 0.94 -3.27
C CYS A 47 -6.08 2.28 -3.66
N GLU A 48 -5.96 2.56 -4.95
CA GLU A 48 -5.23 3.72 -5.47
C GLU A 48 -6.22 4.76 -5.98
N TYR A 49 -6.25 5.92 -5.32
CA TYR A 49 -7.03 7.05 -5.80
C TYR A 49 -6.39 7.66 -7.07
N LYS A 50 -7.20 8.21 -7.98
CA LYS A 50 -6.70 9.07 -9.06
C LYS A 50 -6.24 10.39 -8.47
N LEU A 51 -4.97 10.45 -8.05
CA LEU A 51 -4.40 11.59 -7.31
C LEU A 51 -3.54 12.54 -8.15
N PHE A 52 -3.15 12.12 -9.36
CA PHE A 52 -2.20 12.86 -10.18
C PHE A 52 -2.90 13.37 -11.45
N SER A 53 -2.78 14.68 -11.69
CA SER A 53 -3.22 15.35 -12.90
C SER A 53 -2.07 16.20 -13.42
N THR A 54 -2.03 16.45 -14.73
CA THR A 54 -1.13 17.42 -15.36
C THR A 54 -1.55 18.86 -15.08
N TYR A 55 -2.80 19.09 -14.64
CA TYR A 55 -3.33 20.41 -14.30
C TYR A 55 -3.26 20.65 -12.78
N PRO A 56 -2.49 21.64 -12.30
CA PRO A 56 -2.27 21.87 -10.86
C PRO A 56 -3.56 22.09 -10.05
N GLN A 57 -4.48 22.91 -10.57
CA GLN A 57 -5.76 23.23 -9.90
C GLN A 57 -6.61 21.97 -9.70
N ARG A 58 -6.67 21.10 -10.72
CA ARG A 58 -7.37 19.82 -10.65
C ARG A 58 -6.69 18.88 -9.65
N GLN A 59 -5.37 18.86 -9.62
CA GLN A 59 -4.61 18.06 -8.66
C GLN A 59 -4.88 18.50 -7.21
N GLN A 60 -4.87 19.80 -6.94
CA GLN A 60 -5.21 20.35 -5.62
C GLN A 60 -6.63 19.94 -5.20
N LYS A 61 -7.62 20.08 -6.10
CA LYS A 61 -9.02 19.69 -5.84
C LYS A 61 -9.15 18.19 -5.54
N LEU A 62 -8.48 17.34 -6.32
CA LEU A 62 -8.46 15.90 -6.08
C LEU A 62 -7.89 15.57 -4.69
N LEU A 63 -6.74 16.14 -4.33
CA LEU A 63 -6.10 15.88 -3.03
C LEU A 63 -6.95 16.38 -1.85
N LYS A 64 -7.65 17.50 -1.99
CA LYS A 64 -8.52 18.05 -0.94
C LYS A 64 -9.69 17.12 -0.57
N ASN A 65 -10.23 16.40 -1.55
CA ASN A 65 -11.41 15.53 -1.41
C ASN A 65 -11.07 14.05 -1.17
N THR A 66 -9.82 13.75 -0.86
CA THR A 66 -9.37 12.38 -0.60
C THR A 66 -9.45 12.03 0.88
N PRO A 67 -9.52 10.74 1.24
CA PRO A 67 -9.47 10.30 2.63
C PRO A 67 -8.14 10.67 3.31
N ARG A 68 -8.07 10.49 4.63
CA ARG A 68 -6.85 10.71 5.42
C ARG A 68 -5.73 9.77 5.03
N ILE A 69 -6.02 8.48 4.85
CA ILE A 69 -5.04 7.45 4.52
C ILE A 69 -5.03 7.24 3.01
N LEU A 70 -3.88 7.48 2.38
CA LEU A 70 -3.72 7.38 0.93
C LEU A 70 -2.65 6.36 0.58
N LYS A 71 -2.99 5.43 -0.31
CA LYS A 71 -2.02 4.51 -0.91
C LYS A 71 -1.82 4.85 -2.37
N HIS A 72 -0.58 5.09 -2.77
CA HIS A 72 -0.23 5.18 -4.18
C HIS A 72 1.25 4.84 -4.44
N PRO A 73 1.56 4.00 -5.45
CA PRO A 73 2.95 3.59 -5.75
C PRO A 73 3.82 4.78 -6.19
N LYS A 74 3.23 5.75 -6.93
CA LYS A 74 3.94 6.97 -7.34
C LYS A 74 4.35 7.91 -6.19
N PHE A 75 3.82 7.74 -4.97
CA PHE A 75 4.26 8.58 -3.85
C PHE A 75 5.75 8.43 -3.55
N SER A 76 6.33 7.25 -3.81
CA SER A 76 7.77 7.01 -3.67
C SER A 76 8.68 8.07 -4.32
N HIS A 77 8.25 8.69 -5.42
CA HIS A 77 9.03 9.69 -6.15
C HIS A 77 8.29 11.00 -6.45
N LYS A 78 6.97 11.07 -6.22
CA LYS A 78 6.19 12.29 -6.44
C LYS A 78 5.85 13.04 -5.15
N LEU A 79 6.02 12.42 -3.98
CA LEU A 79 5.52 13.00 -2.73
C LEU A 79 6.22 14.33 -2.38
N ALA A 80 7.55 14.39 -2.49
CA ALA A 80 8.32 15.62 -2.26
C ALA A 80 7.77 16.81 -3.06
N GLY A 81 7.51 16.61 -4.37
CA GLY A 81 6.92 17.65 -5.21
C GLY A 81 5.51 18.09 -4.78
N LEU A 82 4.70 17.20 -4.22
CA LEU A 82 3.38 17.58 -3.69
C LEU A 82 3.49 18.40 -2.39
N ILE A 83 4.46 18.06 -1.54
CA ILE A 83 4.69 18.77 -0.27
C ILE A 83 5.28 20.16 -0.56
N LYS A 84 6.33 20.23 -1.39
CA LYS A 84 7.00 21.49 -1.79
C LYS A 84 6.03 22.52 -2.35
N ASN A 85 5.02 22.07 -3.10
CA ASN A 85 4.00 22.93 -3.70
C ASN A 85 2.77 23.16 -2.79
N ASN A 86 2.84 22.83 -1.50
CA ASN A 86 1.73 22.95 -0.55
C ASN A 86 0.42 22.26 -0.99
N MET A 87 0.54 21.21 -1.82
CA MET A 87 -0.63 20.47 -2.33
C MET A 87 -1.15 19.45 -1.31
N ILE A 88 -0.27 18.97 -0.43
CA ILE A 88 -0.58 17.97 0.60
C ILE A 88 0.25 18.22 1.86
N LYS A 89 -0.42 18.20 3.02
CA LYS A 89 0.25 18.08 4.32
C LYS A 89 0.30 16.61 4.70
N VAL A 90 1.44 16.11 5.15
CA VAL A 90 1.65 14.70 5.53
C VAL A 90 1.99 14.62 7.01
N ASP A 91 1.24 13.79 7.74
CA ASP A 91 1.48 13.54 9.16
C ASP A 91 2.40 12.31 9.38
N HIS A 92 2.34 11.31 8.48
CA HIS A 92 3.10 10.06 8.63
C HIS A 92 3.27 9.33 7.30
N ILE A 93 4.38 8.60 7.13
CA ILE A 93 4.62 7.70 5.99
C ILE A 93 4.78 6.26 6.49
N ILE A 94 4.00 5.34 5.92
CA ILE A 94 4.09 3.90 6.17
C ILE A 94 4.72 3.25 4.94
N VAL A 95 5.84 2.57 5.14
CA VAL A 95 6.60 1.92 4.07
C VAL A 95 6.72 0.42 4.30
N PRO A 96 5.87 -0.41 3.67
CA PRO A 96 6.09 -1.85 3.65
C PRO A 96 7.32 -2.20 2.82
N VAL A 97 8.25 -2.92 3.42
CA VAL A 97 9.53 -3.32 2.81
C VAL A 97 9.58 -4.82 2.64
N ARG A 98 9.66 -5.26 1.38
CA ARG A 98 9.95 -6.65 1.00
C ARG A 98 11.41 -6.75 0.54
N ASN A 99 12.01 -7.94 0.66
CA ASN A 99 13.27 -8.25 -0.02
C ASN A 99 13.19 -7.80 -1.50
N ILE A 100 14.18 -7.01 -1.94
CA ILE A 100 14.15 -6.34 -3.24
C ILE A 100 14.10 -7.37 -4.38
N LYS A 101 14.90 -8.43 -4.31
CA LYS A 101 14.91 -9.52 -5.31
C LYS A 101 13.55 -10.20 -5.39
N ASP A 102 12.93 -10.50 -4.25
CA ASP A 102 11.60 -11.14 -4.22
C ASP A 102 10.49 -10.24 -4.75
N ALA A 103 10.57 -8.93 -4.45
CA ALA A 103 9.64 -7.95 -4.98
C ALA A 103 9.79 -7.79 -6.50
N ALA A 104 11.02 -7.75 -7.02
CA ALA A 104 11.32 -7.72 -8.45
C ALA A 104 10.78 -8.98 -9.16
N LYS A 105 11.11 -10.19 -8.64
CA LYS A 105 10.54 -11.46 -9.11
C LYS A 105 9.01 -11.45 -9.13
N SER A 106 8.39 -10.93 -8.06
CA SER A 106 6.93 -10.80 -8.00
C SER A 106 6.36 -9.83 -9.04
N ARG A 107 7.05 -8.73 -9.38
CA ARG A 107 6.62 -7.78 -10.41
C ARG A 107 6.67 -8.41 -11.80
N ILE A 108 7.75 -9.13 -12.10
CA ILE A 108 7.94 -9.85 -13.36
C ILE A 108 6.82 -10.89 -13.54
N LYS A 109 6.59 -11.75 -12.54
CA LYS A 109 5.53 -12.78 -12.58
C LYS A 109 4.13 -12.17 -12.79
N ALA A 110 3.86 -11.02 -12.17
CA ALA A 110 2.58 -10.35 -12.31
C ALA A 110 2.40 -9.61 -13.66
N ARG A 111 3.38 -9.69 -14.59
CA ARG A 111 3.45 -8.92 -15.84
C ARG A 111 3.28 -7.40 -15.61
N ARG A 112 3.56 -6.91 -14.39
CA ARG A 112 3.41 -5.49 -14.03
C ARG A 112 4.71 -4.77 -14.33
N ARG A 113 4.93 -4.49 -15.62
CA ARG A 113 6.07 -3.74 -16.12
C ARG A 113 5.86 -2.25 -15.86
N TRP A 114 6.79 -1.62 -15.13
CA TRP A 114 7.16 -0.24 -15.44
C TRP A 114 8.00 -0.32 -16.72
N ASN A 115 7.36 -0.58 -17.86
CA ASN A 115 7.88 -0.60 -19.24
C ASN A 115 9.37 -0.90 -19.56
N ILE A 116 10.19 -1.59 -18.75
CA ILE A 116 11.65 -1.77 -19.01
C ILE A 116 12.23 -3.11 -18.48
N LYS A 117 13.32 -3.52 -19.16
CA LYS A 117 14.11 -4.77 -19.28
C LYS A 117 14.67 -5.40 -17.99
N GLY A 118 14.36 -6.68 -17.74
CA GLY A 118 15.17 -7.56 -16.87
C GLY A 118 15.01 -7.42 -15.35
N MET A 119 15.56 -8.38 -14.61
CA MET A 119 15.47 -8.47 -13.15
C MET A 119 16.27 -7.38 -12.43
N GLY A 120 17.52 -7.14 -12.85
CA GLY A 120 18.40 -6.14 -12.23
C GLY A 120 17.82 -4.72 -12.28
N PHE A 121 17.19 -4.33 -13.39
CA PHE A 121 16.54 -3.02 -13.49
C PHE A 121 15.36 -2.89 -12.53
N GLN A 122 14.56 -3.95 -12.36
CA GLN A 122 13.48 -3.93 -11.37
C GLN A 122 14.03 -3.76 -9.96
N GLU A 123 15.11 -4.45 -9.60
CA GLU A 123 15.76 -4.29 -8.29
C GLU A 123 16.25 -2.86 -8.05
N GLN A 124 16.89 -2.25 -9.04
CA GLN A 124 17.34 -0.85 -8.97
C GLN A 124 16.18 0.13 -8.78
N VAL A 125 15.10 -0.01 -9.55
CA VAL A 125 13.90 0.85 -9.41
C VAL A 125 13.30 0.73 -8.01
N LEU A 126 13.33 -0.47 -7.42
CA LEU A 126 12.85 -0.71 -6.07
C LEU A 126 13.73 -0.06 -5.01
N ALA A 127 15.05 -0.23 -5.12
CA ALA A 127 16.02 0.39 -4.23
C ALA A 127 15.91 1.92 -4.31
N TRP A 128 15.87 2.47 -5.53
CA TRP A 128 15.67 3.90 -5.76
C TRP A 128 14.37 4.42 -5.16
N ALA A 129 13.25 3.73 -5.36
CA ALA A 129 11.96 4.13 -4.79
C ALA A 129 11.96 4.12 -3.24
N LEU A 130 12.70 3.20 -2.62
CA LEU A 130 12.88 3.14 -1.17
C LEU A 130 13.79 4.28 -0.68
N GLY A 131 14.88 4.56 -1.38
CA GLY A 131 15.76 5.69 -1.08
C GLY A 131 15.03 7.03 -1.19
N LYS A 132 14.29 7.26 -2.28
CA LYS A 132 13.55 8.51 -2.51
C LYS A 132 12.48 8.80 -1.47
N ILE A 133 11.74 7.80 -1.00
CA ILE A 133 10.76 8.05 0.07
C ILE A 133 11.43 8.34 1.41
N THR A 134 12.59 7.74 1.67
CA THR A 134 13.39 7.98 2.88
C THR A 134 13.95 9.40 2.87
N GLU A 135 14.56 9.80 1.76
CA GLU A 135 15.04 11.17 1.51
C GLU A 135 13.91 12.19 1.70
N THR A 136 12.75 11.95 1.10
CA THR A 136 11.56 12.82 1.27
C THR A 136 11.14 12.92 2.73
N ALA A 137 11.15 11.82 3.49
CA ALA A 137 10.78 11.85 4.90
C ALA A 137 11.75 12.71 5.73
N LEU A 138 13.05 12.60 5.45
CA LEU A 138 14.10 13.39 6.12
C LEU A 138 14.01 14.88 5.75
N GLU A 139 13.94 15.20 4.46
CA GLU A 139 13.91 16.58 3.95
C GLU A 139 12.76 17.40 4.53
N TYR A 140 11.58 16.78 4.71
CA TYR A 140 10.37 17.45 5.19
C TYR A 140 10.05 17.13 6.66
N ASN A 141 10.96 16.48 7.40
CA ASN A 141 10.77 16.09 8.81
C ASN A 141 9.47 15.32 9.07
N ILE A 142 9.16 14.35 8.20
CA ILE A 142 7.95 13.53 8.29
C ILE A 142 8.26 12.21 8.99
N PRO A 143 7.55 11.84 10.07
CA PRO A 143 7.66 10.52 10.69
C PRO A 143 7.43 9.38 9.70
N ILE A 144 8.35 8.41 9.70
CA ILE A 144 8.33 7.25 8.80
C ILE A 144 8.38 5.93 9.58
N THR A 145 7.49 5.01 9.24
CA THR A 145 7.48 3.64 9.80
C THR A 145 7.69 2.62 8.71
N TYR A 146 8.85 1.96 8.73
CA TYR A 146 9.10 0.78 7.91
C TYR A 146 8.47 -0.46 8.53
N ILE A 147 7.75 -1.24 7.71
CA ILE A 147 7.12 -2.48 8.14
C ILE A 147 7.60 -3.63 7.25
N LYS A 148 8.21 -4.66 7.84
CA LYS A 148 8.79 -5.78 7.10
C LYS A 148 7.68 -6.67 6.53
N TYR A 149 7.74 -6.94 5.24
CA TYR A 149 7.01 -8.03 4.58
C TYR A 149 7.94 -9.26 4.45
N PRO A 150 7.45 -10.51 4.66
CA PRO A 150 6.06 -10.90 4.89
C PRO A 150 5.57 -10.83 6.35
N LYS A 151 6.42 -10.45 7.31
CA LYS A 151 6.07 -10.38 8.74
C LYS A 151 4.77 -9.58 8.99
N LEU A 152 4.58 -8.47 8.28
CA LEU A 152 3.34 -7.68 8.21
C LEU A 152 2.06 -8.51 8.08
N VAL A 153 2.08 -9.58 7.28
CA VAL A 153 0.90 -10.40 6.95
C VAL A 153 0.91 -11.78 7.61
N GLN A 154 1.95 -12.10 8.39
CA GLN A 154 2.13 -13.39 9.05
C GLN A 154 2.14 -13.28 10.58
N ASP A 155 2.47 -12.11 11.12
CA ASP A 155 2.65 -11.88 12.54
C ASP A 155 1.71 -10.73 12.98
N PRO A 156 0.57 -11.05 13.63
CA PRO A 156 -0.40 -10.05 14.07
C PRO A 156 0.18 -9.12 15.13
N GLU A 157 1.00 -9.63 16.04
CA GLU A 157 1.57 -8.83 17.14
C GLU A 157 2.59 -7.83 16.60
N TYR A 158 3.48 -8.26 15.71
CA TYR A 158 4.38 -7.35 15.01
C TYR A 158 3.64 -6.26 14.23
N CYS A 159 2.59 -6.63 13.50
CA CYS A 159 1.79 -5.68 12.74
C CYS A 159 1.09 -4.68 13.67
N PHE A 160 0.50 -5.16 14.76
CA PHE A 160 -0.14 -4.33 15.78
C PHE A 160 0.86 -3.33 16.37
N ASN A 161 2.01 -3.81 16.85
CA ASN A 161 3.03 -2.97 17.49
C ASN A 161 3.56 -1.88 16.55
N LYS A 162 3.67 -2.15 15.25
CA LYS A 162 4.06 -1.12 14.27
C LYS A 162 2.95 -0.10 14.02
N LEU A 163 1.71 -0.55 13.85
CA LEU A 163 0.59 0.35 13.54
C LEU A 163 0.09 1.14 14.75
N SER A 164 0.24 0.61 15.97
CA SER A 164 -0.14 1.31 17.21
C SER A 164 0.71 2.55 17.50
N THR A 165 1.92 2.64 16.92
CA THR A 165 2.74 3.87 16.96
C THR A 165 2.14 5.03 16.16
N ILE A 166 1.20 4.74 15.26
CA ILE A 166 0.63 5.70 14.30
C ILE A 166 -0.85 5.96 14.62
N PHE A 167 -1.55 4.90 15.02
CA PHE A 167 -2.99 4.90 15.22
C PHE A 167 -3.34 4.46 16.65
N LYS A 168 -4.40 5.06 17.21
CA LYS A 168 -5.01 4.54 18.44
C LYS A 168 -5.81 3.28 18.09
N LEU A 169 -5.24 2.11 18.34
CA LEU A 169 -5.82 0.80 18.00
C LEU A 169 -6.19 0.01 19.25
N ASN A 170 -7.32 -0.68 19.20
CA ASN A 170 -7.71 -1.66 20.22
C ASN A 170 -7.13 -3.04 19.84
N LYS A 171 -6.30 -3.64 20.71
CA LYS A 171 -5.61 -4.93 20.42
C LYS A 171 -6.60 -6.06 20.12
N LYS A 172 -7.71 -6.17 20.87
CA LYS A 172 -8.74 -7.21 20.67
C LYS A 172 -9.43 -7.07 19.31
N LYS A 173 -9.90 -5.87 18.96
CA LYS A 173 -10.49 -5.58 17.64
C LYS A 173 -9.48 -5.84 16.52
N PHE A 174 -8.23 -5.40 16.72
CA PHE A 174 -7.15 -5.59 15.76
C PHE A 174 -6.91 -7.06 15.45
N THR A 175 -6.67 -7.87 16.48
CA THR A 175 -6.37 -9.29 16.34
C THR A 175 -7.51 -10.02 15.64
N LYS A 176 -8.77 -9.71 15.98
CA LYS A 176 -9.95 -10.27 15.29
C LYS A 176 -9.93 -9.96 13.78
N VAL A 177 -9.88 -8.67 13.41
CA VAL A 177 -9.88 -8.24 12.00
C VAL A 177 -8.66 -8.78 11.23
N TYR A 178 -7.50 -8.83 11.88
CA TYR A 178 -6.29 -9.37 11.28
C TYR A 178 -6.44 -10.85 10.94
N HIS A 179 -6.94 -11.67 11.87
CA HIS A 179 -7.15 -13.10 11.62
C HIS A 179 -8.24 -13.37 10.60
N GLU A 180 -9.32 -12.56 10.55
CA GLU A 180 -10.30 -12.63 9.46
C GLU A 180 -9.63 -12.42 8.10
N LEU A 181 -8.79 -11.38 7.98
CA LEU A 181 -8.14 -11.01 6.72
C LEU A 181 -7.01 -11.99 6.33
N ALA A 182 -6.20 -12.44 7.29
CA ALA A 182 -5.14 -13.42 7.06
C ALA A 182 -5.71 -14.82 6.80
N GLY A 183 -6.77 -15.19 7.53
CA GLY A 183 -7.52 -16.44 7.39
C GLY A 183 -8.30 -16.55 6.09
N ALA A 184 -8.74 -15.42 5.50
CA ALA A 184 -9.33 -15.39 4.16
C ALA A 184 -8.35 -15.87 3.06
N LYS A 185 -7.04 -16.02 3.34
CA LYS A 185 -6.14 -16.76 2.43
C LYS A 185 -6.35 -18.28 2.45
N LYS A 186 -6.92 -18.89 3.50
CA LYS A 186 -7.38 -20.30 3.44
C LYS A 186 -8.55 -20.49 2.46
N ILE A 187 -9.30 -19.43 2.16
CA ILE A 187 -10.34 -19.44 1.11
C ILE A 187 -9.71 -19.50 -0.30
N LYS A 188 -8.43 -19.12 -0.48
CA LYS A 188 -7.73 -19.31 -1.76
C LYS A 188 -7.46 -20.77 -2.12
N GLN A 189 -7.38 -21.67 -1.14
CA GLN A 189 -7.26 -23.11 -1.41
C GLN A 189 -8.60 -23.74 -1.82
N LYS A 190 -9.73 -23.29 -1.24
CA LYS A 190 -11.07 -23.73 -1.69
C LYS A 190 -11.49 -23.13 -3.04
N ILE A 191 -11.05 -21.92 -3.38
CA ILE A 191 -11.26 -21.32 -4.72
C ILE A 191 -10.27 -21.90 -5.76
N GLY A 192 -9.17 -22.51 -5.32
CA GLY A 192 -8.22 -23.23 -6.18
C GLY A 192 -8.78 -24.50 -6.83
N LEU A 193 -9.90 -25.04 -6.32
CA LEU A 193 -10.62 -26.18 -6.92
C LEU A 193 -11.48 -25.78 -8.12
N ALA A 194 -11.88 -24.50 -8.25
CA ALA A 194 -12.68 -24.02 -9.39
C ALA A 194 -11.87 -23.80 -10.68
N ARG A 195 -10.53 -23.92 -10.64
CA ARG A 195 -9.67 -23.78 -11.83
C ARG A 195 -9.51 -25.05 -12.67
N LYS A 196 -10.08 -26.18 -12.25
CA LYS A 196 -10.02 -27.44 -13.01
C LYS A 196 -11.15 -27.63 -14.04
N LEU A 197 -12.13 -26.71 -14.13
CA LEU A 197 -13.30 -26.91 -15.00
C LEU A 197 -13.39 -25.98 -16.21
N ILE A 198 -12.44 -25.07 -16.44
CA ILE A 198 -12.51 -24.16 -17.61
C ILE A 198 -11.12 -23.96 -18.23
N TYR A 199 -10.54 -25.03 -18.79
CA TYR A 199 -9.72 -24.97 -20.01
C TYR A 199 -9.41 -26.40 -20.48
N LYS A 200 -10.16 -26.90 -21.47
CA LYS A 200 -9.70 -27.95 -22.39
C LYS A 200 -9.42 -27.24 -23.72
N PRO A 201 -8.16 -27.11 -24.16
CA PRO A 201 -7.90 -26.74 -25.53
C PRO A 201 -8.08 -27.99 -26.41
N THR A 202 -9.00 -27.90 -27.36
CA THR A 202 -8.94 -28.59 -28.66
C THR A 202 -7.71 -28.16 -29.43
#